data_AF-A0AAU7ZR06-F1
#
_entry.id   AF-A0AAU7ZR06-F1
#
_cell.length_a   1.000
_cell.length_b   1.000
_cell.length_c   1.000
_cell.angle_alpha   90.00
_cell.angle_beta   90.00
_cell.angle_gamma   90.00
#
_symmetry.space_group_name_H-M   'P 1'
#
loop_
_entity.id
_entity.type
_entity.pdbx_description
1 polymer ?
#
loop_
_entity_poly.entity_id
_entity_poly.type
_entity_poly.pdbx_seq_one_letter_code
_entity_poly.pdbx_strand_id
1 'polypeptide(L)'
;MGDAAQYQELMTLYASYGDEELLALARGMSDLTEMAQEALRGEISKRGLKASSSPERAEPRVLSEDDLADLRAFATLAPAECVFVYEVGRGASAASLALQEAGIQSIVVQPDGSWTDARGPRVVVAPEDAAAAAMVLSQPLAERFRREVEEAVPQEFDVPQCPKCGSHETLLEAVDPANQWRCDDCGHDWLEDDVSQER
;
A
#
# COMPACT_ATOMS: atom_id res chain seq x y z
N MET A 1 -29.66 -20.21 -34.66
CA MET A 1 -30.39 -19.04 -34.12
C MET A 1 -30.16 -18.97 -32.61
N GLY A 2 -28.90 -18.88 -32.15
CA GLY A 2 -28.56 -19.04 -30.72
C GLY A 2 -27.94 -17.81 -30.08
N ASP A 3 -26.94 -17.20 -30.72
CA ASP A 3 -26.08 -16.23 -30.04
C ASP A 3 -26.64 -14.79 -30.05
N ALA A 4 -27.31 -14.38 -31.13
CA ALA A 4 -27.86 -13.02 -31.24
C ALA A 4 -29.02 -12.76 -30.27
N ALA A 5 -29.83 -13.78 -29.96
CA ALA A 5 -30.92 -13.66 -28.99
C ALA A 5 -30.39 -13.63 -27.55
N GLN A 6 -29.40 -14.48 -27.25
CA GLN A 6 -28.72 -14.48 -25.94
C GLN A 6 -28.00 -13.16 -25.67
N TYR A 7 -27.36 -12.57 -26.68
CA TYR A 7 -26.74 -11.26 -26.56
C TYR A 7 -27.76 -10.15 -26.23
N GLN A 8 -28.94 -10.16 -26.88
CA GLN A 8 -30.01 -9.20 -26.59
C GLN A 8 -30.59 -9.35 -25.18
N GLU A 9 -30.71 -10.59 -24.69
CA GLU A 9 -31.13 -10.86 -23.31
C GLU A 9 -30.11 -10.31 -22.31
N LEU A 10 -28.81 -10.53 -22.55
CA LEU A 10 -27.74 -10.00 -21.70
C LEU A 10 -27.72 -8.47 -21.67
N MET A 11 -27.90 -7.82 -22.82
CA MET A 11 -28.01 -6.35 -22.88
C MET A 11 -29.22 -5.83 -22.10
N THR A 12 -30.36 -6.51 -22.20
CA THR A 12 -31.58 -6.13 -21.47
C THR A 12 -31.40 -6.33 -19.96
N LEU A 13 -30.75 -7.43 -19.57
CA LEU A 13 -30.42 -7.73 -18.18
C LEU A 13 -29.50 -6.66 -17.58
N TYR A 14 -28.37 -6.35 -18.23
CA TYR A 14 -27.45 -5.34 -17.74
C TYR A 14 -28.02 -3.91 -17.79
N ALA A 15 -28.89 -3.61 -18.75
CA ALA A 15 -29.62 -2.34 -18.76
C ALA A 15 -30.53 -2.18 -17.52
N SER A 16 -31.00 -3.28 -16.93
CA SER A 16 -31.82 -3.26 -15.71
C SER A 16 -31.04 -3.08 -14.41
N TYR A 17 -29.72 -3.30 -14.42
CA TYR A 17 -28.87 -3.18 -13.24
C TYR A 17 -28.50 -1.73 -12.93
N GLY A 18 -28.32 -1.44 -11.64
CA GLY A 18 -27.79 -0.18 -11.16
C GLY A 18 -26.29 -0.03 -11.46
N ASP A 19 -25.80 1.20 -11.39
CA ASP A 19 -24.40 1.50 -11.72
C ASP A 19 -23.41 0.81 -10.77
N GLU A 20 -23.74 0.70 -9.48
CA GLU A 20 -22.93 -0.04 -8.50
C GLU A 20 -22.88 -1.55 -8.78
N GLU A 21 -24.00 -2.13 -9.20
CA GLU A 21 -24.09 -3.56 -9.52
C GLU A 21 -23.30 -3.89 -10.79
N LEU A 22 -23.38 -3.03 -11.82
CA LEU A 22 -22.58 -3.15 -13.05
C LEU A 22 -21.09 -3.04 -12.77
N LEU A 23 -20.68 -2.13 -11.88
CA LEU A 23 -19.29 -1.99 -11.45
C LEU A 23 -18.81 -3.19 -10.63
N ALA A 24 -19.65 -3.75 -9.75
CA ALA A 24 -19.33 -4.95 -8.99
C ALA A 24 -19.12 -6.17 -9.91
N LEU A 25 -20.01 -6.36 -10.90
CA LEU A 25 -19.85 -7.40 -11.92
C LEU A 25 -18.61 -7.20 -12.79
N ALA A 26 -18.23 -5.95 -13.08
CA ALA A 26 -17.02 -5.66 -13.83
C ALA A 26 -15.73 -6.11 -13.10
N ARG A 27 -15.74 -6.15 -11.76
CA ARG A 27 -14.60 -6.65 -10.97
C ARG A 27 -14.39 -8.16 -11.13
N GLY A 28 -15.47 -8.92 -11.33
CA GLY A 28 -15.46 -10.37 -11.60
C GLY A 28 -15.55 -10.73 -13.09
N MET A 29 -15.14 -9.82 -14.00
CA MET A 29 -15.37 -9.97 -15.44
C MET A 29 -14.75 -11.24 -16.05
N SER A 30 -13.71 -11.81 -15.43
CA SER A 30 -13.07 -13.07 -15.85
C SER A 30 -13.97 -14.30 -15.73
N ASP A 31 -14.98 -14.25 -14.85
CA ASP A 31 -15.87 -15.39 -14.59
C ASP A 31 -17.08 -15.41 -15.55
N LEU A 32 -17.22 -14.37 -16.39
CA LEU A 32 -18.29 -14.23 -17.36
C LEU A 32 -17.89 -14.82 -18.72
N THR A 33 -18.88 -15.30 -19.47
CA THR A 33 -18.69 -15.71 -20.87
C THR A 33 -18.27 -14.52 -21.72
N GLU A 34 -17.52 -14.74 -22.81
CA GLU A 34 -17.05 -13.65 -23.69
C GLU A 34 -18.18 -12.74 -24.17
N MET A 35 -19.33 -13.33 -24.49
CA MET A 35 -20.55 -12.62 -24.89
C MET A 35 -21.11 -11.73 -23.78
N ALA A 36 -21.11 -12.22 -22.54
CA ALA A 36 -21.53 -11.45 -21.37
C ALA A 36 -20.54 -10.33 -21.04
N GLN A 37 -19.23 -10.57 -21.20
CA GLN A 37 -18.22 -9.53 -21.03
C GLN A 37 -18.41 -8.39 -22.05
N GLU A 38 -18.67 -8.72 -23.32
CA GLU A 38 -18.90 -7.74 -24.39
C GLU A 38 -20.15 -6.89 -24.12
N ALA A 39 -21.27 -7.53 -23.77
CA ALA A 39 -22.50 -6.83 -23.41
C ALA A 39 -22.33 -5.90 -22.18
N LEU A 40 -21.61 -6.38 -21.15
CA LEU A 40 -21.33 -5.61 -19.93
C LEU A 40 -20.41 -4.40 -20.21
N ARG A 41 -19.34 -4.59 -20.99
CA ARG A 41 -18.46 -3.49 -21.43
C ARG A 41 -19.22 -2.43 -22.22
N GLY A 42 -20.15 -2.87 -23.08
CA GLY A 42 -21.02 -1.99 -23.84
C GLY A 42 -21.88 -1.11 -22.92
N GLU A 43 -22.52 -1.70 -21.91
CA GLU A 43 -23.39 -0.94 -20.97
C GLU A 43 -22.58 -0.01 -20.05
N ILE A 44 -21.44 -0.45 -19.52
CA ILE A 44 -20.51 0.38 -18.72
C ILE A 44 -20.03 1.59 -19.54
N SER A 45 -19.63 1.36 -20.80
CA SER A 45 -19.18 2.42 -21.71
C SER A 45 -20.30 3.39 -22.06
N LYS A 46 -21.51 2.87 -22.31
CA LYS A 46 -22.71 3.68 -22.62
C LYS A 46 -23.09 4.61 -21.46
N ARG A 47 -22.87 4.18 -20.22
CA ARG A 47 -23.13 4.98 -19.02
C ARG A 47 -21.95 5.85 -18.59
N GLY A 48 -20.82 5.78 -19.29
CA GLY A 48 -19.61 6.51 -18.92
C GLY A 48 -19.04 6.10 -17.56
N LEU A 49 -19.39 4.90 -17.08
CA LEU A 49 -18.92 4.38 -15.81
C LEU A 49 -17.45 4.00 -15.96
N LYS A 50 -16.56 4.80 -15.36
CA LYS A 50 -15.19 4.36 -15.19
C LYS A 50 -15.21 3.25 -14.16
N ALA A 51 -14.96 2.02 -14.60
CA ALA A 51 -14.46 0.95 -13.74
C ALA A 51 -13.12 1.45 -13.19
N SER A 52 -13.22 2.31 -12.19
CA SER A 52 -12.10 2.67 -11.36
C SER A 52 -11.79 1.34 -10.70
N SER A 53 -10.69 0.72 -11.13
CA SER A 53 -9.91 -0.18 -10.31
C SER A 53 -9.51 0.63 -9.08
N SER A 54 -10.48 0.98 -8.24
CA SER A 54 -10.21 1.34 -6.87
C SER A 54 -9.54 0.07 -6.37
N PRO A 55 -8.27 0.10 -5.95
CA PRO A 55 -7.75 -1.02 -5.21
C PRO A 55 -8.76 -1.19 -4.10
N GLU A 56 -9.45 -2.33 -4.13
CA GLU A 56 -10.24 -2.79 -3.01
C GLU A 56 -9.35 -2.55 -1.82
N ARG A 57 -9.80 -1.68 -0.91
CA ARG A 57 -9.03 -1.13 0.19
C ARG A 57 -8.28 -2.31 0.78
N ALA A 58 -7.01 -2.46 0.43
CA ALA A 58 -6.27 -3.65 0.77
C ALA A 58 -6.25 -3.59 2.28
N GLU A 59 -6.98 -4.50 2.93
CA GLU A 59 -6.82 -4.75 4.35
C GLU A 59 -5.30 -4.73 4.58
N PRO A 60 -4.79 -3.93 5.54
CA PRO A 60 -3.37 -3.82 5.77
C PRO A 60 -2.86 -5.22 6.12
N ARG A 61 -2.42 -5.95 5.09
CA ARG A 61 -1.89 -7.29 5.22
C ARG A 61 -0.53 -7.14 5.85
N VAL A 62 -0.43 -7.60 7.10
CA VAL A 62 0.86 -7.77 7.77
C VAL A 62 1.64 -8.75 6.90
N LEU A 63 2.66 -8.24 6.20
CA LEU A 63 3.53 -9.06 5.38
C LEU A 63 4.28 -10.01 6.31
N SER A 64 4.30 -11.30 5.97
CA SER A 64 5.13 -12.27 6.69
C SER A 64 6.61 -12.00 6.47
N GLU A 65 7.49 -12.56 7.32
CA GLU A 65 8.93 -12.49 7.09
C GLU A 65 9.33 -13.09 5.74
N ASP A 66 8.64 -14.16 5.31
CA ASP A 66 8.85 -14.78 4.01
C ASP A 66 8.44 -13.84 2.86
N ASP A 67 7.30 -13.15 2.98
CA ASP A 67 6.89 -12.14 1.99
C ASP A 67 7.93 -11.03 1.89
N LEU A 68 8.45 -10.55 3.03
CA LEU A 68 9.49 -9.52 3.07
C LEU A 68 10.81 -10.01 2.48
N ALA A 69 11.17 -11.28 2.70
CA ALA A 69 12.35 -11.90 2.12
C ALA A 69 12.24 -12.03 0.60
N ASP A 70 11.10 -12.48 0.10
CA ASP A 70 10.81 -12.59 -1.33
C ASP A 70 10.83 -11.23 -2.02
N LEU A 71 10.26 -10.21 -1.38
CA LEU A 71 10.30 -8.84 -1.85
C LEU A 71 11.73 -8.26 -1.91
N ARG A 72 12.58 -8.57 -0.92
CA ARG A 72 14.01 -8.18 -0.93
C ARG A 72 14.81 -8.94 -1.97
N ALA A 73 14.53 -10.24 -2.15
CA ALA A 73 15.15 -11.06 -3.19
C ALA A 73 14.77 -10.53 -4.58
N PHE A 74 13.49 -10.21 -4.80
CA PHE A 74 13.02 -9.55 -6.00
C PHE A 74 13.74 -8.23 -6.23
N ALA A 75 13.84 -7.36 -5.21
CA ALA A 75 14.54 -6.09 -5.32
C ALA A 75 16.05 -6.21 -5.62
N THR A 76 16.66 -7.37 -5.37
CA THR A 76 18.06 -7.66 -5.72
C THR A 76 18.21 -8.05 -7.19
N LEU A 77 17.20 -8.74 -7.73
CA LEU A 77 17.13 -9.26 -9.10
C LEU A 77 16.33 -8.37 -10.06
N ALA A 78 15.73 -7.30 -9.55
CA ALA A 78 14.88 -6.40 -10.30
C ALA A 78 15.65 -5.78 -11.48
N PRO A 79 15.03 -5.69 -12.67
CA PRO A 79 15.60 -4.99 -13.82
C PRO A 79 15.96 -3.54 -13.47
N ALA A 80 16.98 -2.99 -14.14
CA ALA A 80 17.50 -1.65 -13.82
C ALA A 80 16.44 -0.55 -13.99
N GLU A 81 15.51 -0.72 -14.91
CA GLU A 81 14.37 0.18 -15.14
C GLU A 81 13.36 0.21 -13.98
N CYS A 82 13.35 -0.82 -13.15
CA CYS A 82 12.48 -0.93 -11.97
C CYS A 82 13.15 -0.39 -10.70
N VAL A 83 14.44 -0.02 -10.77
CA VAL A 83 15.28 0.29 -9.61
C VAL A 83 15.76 1.74 -9.66
N PHE A 84 15.41 2.51 -8.65
CA PHE A 84 15.82 3.91 -8.49
C PHE A 84 16.77 4.01 -7.30
N VAL A 85 18.03 4.36 -7.55
CA VAL A 85 19.09 4.42 -6.53
C VAL A 85 19.25 5.84 -6.00
N TYR A 86 19.46 5.94 -4.69
CA TYR A 86 19.64 7.20 -3.96
C TYR A 86 20.93 7.17 -3.15
N GLU A 87 21.47 8.36 -2.87
CA GLU A 87 22.66 8.52 -2.06
C GLU A 87 22.40 8.21 -0.57
N VAL A 88 21.22 8.59 -0.08
CA VAL A 88 20.84 8.48 1.33
C VAL A 88 19.45 7.87 1.50
N GLY A 89 19.23 7.21 2.64
CA GLY A 89 17.97 6.51 2.94
C GLY A 89 16.76 7.43 2.90
N ARG A 90 16.88 8.67 3.39
CA ARG A 90 15.83 9.70 3.31
C ARG A 90 15.38 9.99 1.87
N GLY A 91 16.31 9.97 0.91
CA GLY A 91 15.98 10.17 -0.51
C GLY A 91 15.12 9.04 -1.06
N ALA A 92 15.43 7.80 -0.68
CA ALA A 92 14.62 6.63 -1.05
C ALA A 92 13.25 6.64 -0.38
N SER A 93 13.16 7.02 0.90
CA SER A 93 11.88 7.18 1.63
C SER A 93 11.00 8.25 1.01
N ALA A 94 11.54 9.43 0.70
CA ALA A 94 10.80 10.52 0.05
C ALA A 94 10.28 10.10 -1.33
N ALA A 95 11.08 9.36 -2.11
CA ALA A 95 10.65 8.82 -3.39
C ALA A 95 9.52 7.79 -3.26
N SER A 96 9.59 6.91 -2.27
CA SER A 96 8.52 5.95 -1.97
C SER A 96 7.20 6.65 -1.64
N LEU A 97 7.23 7.73 -0.85
CA LEU A 97 6.05 8.52 -0.53
C LEU A 97 5.47 9.21 -1.78
N ALA A 98 6.34 9.77 -2.63
CA ALA A 98 5.91 10.38 -3.89
C ALA A 98 5.20 9.38 -4.82
N LEU A 99 5.70 8.15 -4.87
CA LEU A 99 5.09 7.05 -5.64
C LEU A 99 3.76 6.61 -5.05
N GLN A 100 3.68 6.47 -3.72
CA GLN A 100 2.45 6.09 -3.04
C GLN A 100 1.31 7.09 -3.29
N GLU A 101 1.63 8.39 -3.26
CA GLU A 101 0.68 9.47 -3.58
C GLU A 101 0.20 9.43 -5.04
N ALA A 102 1.04 8.91 -5.93
CA ALA A 102 0.67 8.64 -7.32
C ALA A 102 -0.07 7.30 -7.51
N GLY A 103 -0.33 6.56 -6.43
CA GLY A 103 -0.97 5.24 -6.46
C GLY A 103 -0.03 4.10 -6.87
N ILE A 104 1.28 4.33 -6.92
CA ILE A 104 2.29 3.33 -7.32
C ILE A 104 2.83 2.65 -6.07
N GLN A 105 2.73 1.32 -6.04
CA GLN A 105 3.32 0.52 -4.97
C GLN A 105 4.84 0.45 -5.14
N SER A 106 5.58 0.61 -4.04
CA SER A 106 7.04 0.57 -4.08
C SER A 106 7.64 0.03 -2.79
N ILE A 107 8.88 -0.45 -2.89
CA ILE A 107 9.61 -1.08 -1.79
C ILE A 107 10.93 -0.34 -1.61
N VAL A 108 11.16 0.14 -0.39
CA VAL A 108 12.45 0.74 -0.01
C VAL A 108 13.39 -0.35 0.46
N VAL A 109 14.53 -0.47 -0.21
CA VAL A 109 15.62 -1.36 0.21
C VAL A 109 16.75 -0.51 0.78
N GLN A 110 16.99 -0.70 2.07
CA GLN A 110 18.15 -0.15 2.77
C GLN A 110 19.34 -1.09 2.54
N PRO A 111 20.57 -0.55 2.39
CA PRO A 111 21.76 -1.38 2.46
C PRO A 111 21.83 -2.01 3.86
N ASP A 112 22.13 -3.31 3.90
CA ASP A 112 22.23 -4.10 5.13
C ASP A 112 23.54 -3.86 5.91
N GLY A 113 24.37 -2.92 5.44
CA GLY A 113 25.71 -2.66 5.98
C GLY A 113 26.72 -3.77 5.67
N SER A 114 26.33 -4.82 4.95
CA SER A 114 27.24 -5.85 4.48
C SER A 114 28.11 -5.30 3.35
N TRP A 115 29.37 -5.72 3.34
CA TRP A 115 30.31 -5.42 2.26
C TRP A 115 29.86 -5.95 0.88
N THR A 116 28.87 -6.85 0.84
CA THR A 116 28.33 -7.46 -0.39
C THR A 116 27.27 -6.62 -1.10
N ASP A 117 26.55 -5.73 -0.40
CA ASP A 117 25.61 -4.82 -1.05
C ASP A 117 26.24 -3.43 -1.18
N ALA A 118 27.09 -3.27 -2.20
CA ALA A 118 27.71 -1.99 -2.54
C ALA A 118 26.73 -0.98 -3.16
N ARG A 119 25.45 -1.35 -3.32
CA ARG A 119 24.42 -0.46 -3.84
C ARG A 119 23.85 0.39 -2.70
N GLY A 120 23.72 1.70 -2.94
CA GLY A 120 23.07 2.61 -2.01
C GLY A 120 21.59 2.30 -1.81
N PRO A 121 20.92 3.02 -0.89
CA PRO A 121 19.48 2.94 -0.67
C PRO A 121 18.71 3.06 -1.99
N ARG A 122 17.69 2.23 -2.19
CA ARG A 122 16.99 2.13 -3.48
C ARG A 122 15.51 1.89 -3.30
N VAL A 123 14.74 2.35 -4.28
CA VAL A 123 13.31 2.08 -4.41
C VAL A 123 13.09 1.14 -5.58
N VAL A 124 12.31 0.09 -5.37
CA VAL A 124 11.92 -0.87 -6.39
C VAL A 124 10.42 -0.83 -6.61
N VAL A 125 10.01 -0.81 -7.88
CA VAL A 125 8.60 -0.83 -8.30
C VAL A 125 8.32 -2.07 -9.16
N ALA A 126 7.04 -2.37 -9.37
CA ALA A 126 6.64 -3.41 -10.29
C ALA A 126 7.02 -3.03 -11.75
N PRO A 127 7.36 -3.99 -12.63
CA PRO A 127 7.74 -3.71 -14.01
C PRO A 127 6.69 -2.92 -14.80
N GLU A 128 5.40 -3.19 -14.56
CA GLU A 128 4.28 -2.46 -15.15
C GLU A 128 4.24 -0.97 -14.76
N ASP A 129 4.76 -0.63 -13.59
CA ASP A 129 4.76 0.74 -13.05
C ASP A 129 6.08 1.48 -13.31
N ALA A 130 7.13 0.80 -13.81
CA ALA A 130 8.47 1.36 -13.97
C ALA A 130 8.49 2.69 -14.76
N ALA A 131 7.76 2.75 -15.87
CA ALA A 131 7.69 3.96 -16.70
C ALA A 131 6.93 5.10 -16.00
N ALA A 132 5.82 4.78 -15.32
CA ALA A 132 5.04 5.76 -14.56
C ALA A 132 5.82 6.29 -13.35
N ALA A 133 6.53 5.40 -12.65
CA ALA A 133 7.40 5.74 -11.53
C ALA A 133 8.53 6.68 -11.98
N ALA A 134 9.17 6.40 -13.11
CA ALA A 134 10.19 7.28 -13.67
C ALA A 134 9.64 8.69 -13.97
N MET A 135 8.40 8.78 -14.49
CA MET A 135 7.75 10.07 -14.71
C MET A 135 7.49 10.81 -13.40
N VAL A 136 6.92 10.15 -12.38
CA VAL A 136 6.63 10.76 -11.07
C VAL A 136 7.92 11.25 -10.39
N LEU A 137 8.96 10.41 -10.39
CA LEU A 137 10.24 10.73 -9.74
C LEU A 137 11.05 11.78 -10.50
N SER A 138 10.79 11.98 -11.79
CA SER A 138 11.37 13.08 -12.57
C SER A 138 10.72 14.45 -12.30
N GLN A 139 9.54 14.47 -11.65
CA GLN A 139 8.85 15.72 -11.32
C GLN A 139 9.41 16.35 -10.02
N PRO A 140 9.24 17.67 -9.83
CA PRO A 140 9.62 18.38 -8.59
C PRO A 140 8.89 17.88 -7.32
N LEU A 141 7.96 16.93 -7.45
CA LEU A 141 7.25 16.29 -6.34
C LEU A 141 8.20 15.58 -5.37
N ALA A 142 9.31 15.03 -5.87
CA ALA A 142 10.33 14.41 -5.02
C ALA A 142 10.99 15.44 -4.07
N GLU A 143 11.06 16.71 -4.47
CA GLU A 143 11.69 17.76 -3.68
C GLU A 143 10.79 18.27 -2.54
N ARG A 144 9.47 18.30 -2.72
CA ARG A 144 8.55 18.62 -1.62
C ARG A 144 8.62 17.58 -0.50
N PHE A 145 8.65 16.30 -0.86
CA PHE A 145 8.71 15.21 0.12
C PHE A 145 10.09 15.09 0.75
N ARG A 146 11.17 15.40 0.02
CA ARG A 146 12.50 15.50 0.65
C ARG A 146 12.53 16.53 1.76
N ARG A 147 11.98 17.73 1.52
CA ARG A 147 11.91 18.77 2.53
C ARG A 147 11.04 18.35 3.70
N GLU A 148 9.86 17.76 3.46
CA GLU A 148 9.00 17.26 4.52
C GLU A 148 9.67 16.15 5.36
N VAL A 149 10.40 15.23 4.72
CA VAL A 149 11.15 14.15 5.41
C VAL A 149 12.40 14.68 6.13
N GLU A 150 13.03 15.75 5.62
CA GLU A 150 14.17 16.41 6.26
C GLU A 150 13.74 17.28 7.45
N GLU A 151 12.59 17.94 7.34
CA GLU A 151 11.98 18.77 8.39
C GLU A 151 11.22 17.92 9.43
N ALA A 152 10.85 16.68 9.09
CA ALA A 152 10.30 15.71 10.03
C ALA A 152 11.38 15.31 11.04
N VAL A 153 11.42 16.03 12.16
CA VAL A 153 12.13 15.60 13.37
C VAL A 153 11.50 14.28 13.81
N PRO A 154 12.26 13.16 13.90
CA PRO A 154 11.75 11.95 14.51
C PRO A 154 11.30 12.30 15.91
N GLN A 155 10.00 12.22 16.17
CA GLN A 155 9.53 12.31 17.54
C GLN A 155 10.01 11.04 18.24
N GLU A 156 10.80 11.20 19.29
CA GLU A 156 11.15 10.07 20.15
C GLU A 156 9.84 9.58 20.76
N PHE A 157 9.51 8.31 20.48
CA PHE A 157 8.36 7.68 21.09
C PHE A 157 8.71 7.35 22.54
N ASP A 158 8.06 8.03 23.48
CA ASP A 158 8.23 7.78 24.91
C ASP A 158 7.46 6.52 25.32
N VAL A 159 8.20 5.42 25.52
CA VAL A 159 7.63 4.16 26.02
C VAL A 159 7.21 4.33 27.49
N PRO A 160 5.95 4.02 27.86
CA PRO A 160 5.46 4.26 29.21
C PRO A 160 6.15 3.36 30.22
N GLN A 161 6.38 3.89 31.43
CA GLN A 161 6.79 3.10 32.58
C GLN A 161 5.59 2.38 33.19
N CYS A 162 5.82 1.17 33.71
CA CYS A 162 4.79 0.45 34.43
C CYS A 162 4.32 1.24 35.67
N PRO A 163 3.03 1.57 35.81
CA PRO A 163 2.52 2.39 36.92
C PRO A 163 2.63 1.69 38.28
N LYS A 164 2.83 0.37 38.29
CA LYS A 164 2.93 -0.44 39.51
C LYS A 164 4.35 -0.58 40.04
N CYS A 165 5.35 -0.68 39.17
CA CYS A 165 6.73 -0.99 39.57
C CYS A 165 7.79 -0.02 39.02
N GLY A 166 7.41 0.88 38.11
CA GLY A 166 8.30 1.85 37.49
C GLY A 166 9.23 1.26 36.41
N SER A 167 9.08 -0.01 36.04
CA SER A 167 9.90 -0.63 35.00
C SER A 167 9.63 -0.03 33.62
N HIS A 168 10.66 0.00 32.77
CA HIS A 168 10.60 0.36 31.36
C HIS A 168 10.36 -0.86 30.44
N GLU A 169 10.41 -2.08 30.98
CA GLU A 169 10.15 -3.31 30.23
C GLU A 169 8.64 -3.48 30.05
N THR A 170 8.07 -2.68 29.14
CA THR A 170 6.63 -2.63 28.85
C THR A 170 6.36 -3.06 27.41
N LEU A 171 5.34 -3.91 27.25
CA LEU A 171 4.94 -4.53 25.99
C LEU A 171 3.55 -4.00 25.61
N LEU A 172 3.42 -3.52 24.37
CA LEU A 172 2.13 -3.12 23.80
C LEU A 172 1.40 -4.36 23.26
N GLU A 173 0.28 -4.72 23.89
CA GLU A 173 -0.49 -5.92 23.54
C GLU A 173 -1.64 -5.64 22.57
N ALA A 174 -2.27 -4.46 22.66
CA ALA A 174 -3.36 -4.04 21.78
C ALA A 174 -3.38 -2.52 21.61
N VAL A 175 -4.00 -2.04 20.54
CA VAL A 175 -4.04 -0.61 20.17
C VAL A 175 -5.45 -0.05 19.91
N ASP A 176 -6.49 -0.90 19.95
CA ASP A 176 -7.88 -0.52 19.69
C ASP A 176 -8.78 -1.17 20.76
N PRO A 177 -9.64 -0.41 21.48
CA PRO A 177 -9.94 1.02 21.37
C PRO A 177 -8.94 1.97 22.05
N ALA A 178 -7.95 1.45 22.78
CA ALA A 178 -6.88 2.21 23.40
C ALA A 178 -5.64 1.31 23.53
N ASN A 179 -4.46 1.93 23.73
CA ASN A 179 -3.23 1.18 23.95
C ASN A 179 -3.34 0.35 25.24
N GLN A 180 -3.21 -0.96 25.11
CA GLN A 180 -3.13 -1.90 26.24
C GLN A 180 -1.69 -2.33 26.43
N TRP A 181 -1.17 -2.08 27.62
CA TRP A 181 0.21 -2.35 27.96
C TRP A 181 0.31 -3.44 29.02
N ARG A 182 1.35 -4.26 28.95
CA ARG A 182 1.77 -5.21 29.97
C ARG A 182 3.20 -4.94 30.41
N CYS A 183 3.48 -5.02 31.71
CA CYS A 183 4.84 -5.00 32.24
C CYS A 183 5.43 -6.40 32.27
N ASP A 184 6.63 -6.60 31.71
CA ASP A 184 7.32 -7.89 31.67
C ASP A 184 7.90 -8.26 33.06
N ASP A 185 8.35 -7.26 33.83
CA ASP A 185 8.93 -7.49 35.16
C ASP A 185 7.92 -7.90 36.23
N CYS A 186 6.71 -7.31 36.21
CA CYS A 186 5.72 -7.52 37.28
C CYS A 186 4.36 -8.05 36.81
N GLY A 187 4.20 -8.27 35.50
CA GLY A 187 2.98 -8.83 34.89
C GLY A 187 1.74 -7.95 35.03
N HIS A 188 1.91 -6.65 35.26
CA HIS A 188 0.78 -5.74 35.41
C HIS A 188 0.30 -5.26 34.04
N ASP A 189 -0.98 -5.44 33.75
CA ASP A 189 -1.63 -4.87 32.57
C ASP A 189 -2.37 -3.57 32.91
N TRP A 190 -2.28 -2.57 32.03
CA TRP A 190 -3.04 -1.31 32.12
C TRP A 190 -3.44 -0.80 30.74
N LEU A 191 -4.51 0.00 30.70
CA LEU A 191 -4.90 0.75 29.52
C LEU A 191 -4.30 2.15 29.62
N GLU A 192 -3.83 2.67 28.50
CA GLU A 192 -3.48 4.08 28.38
C GLU A 192 -4.78 4.89 28.39
N ASP A 193 -5.02 5.63 29.48
CA ASP A 193 -6.07 6.64 29.49
C ASP A 193 -5.66 7.78 28.54
N ASP A 194 -6.64 8.35 27.84
CA ASP A 194 -6.54 9.50 26.94
C ASP A 194 -6.13 10.76 27.73
N VAL A 195 -4.89 10.77 28.21
CA VAL A 195 -4.25 11.92 28.84
C VAL A 195 -3.24 12.42 27.84
N SER A 196 -3.76 13.23 26.92
CA SER A 196 -3.01 14.30 26.29
C SER A 196 -1.98 14.86 27.28
N GLN A 197 -0.70 14.51 27.10
CA GLN A 197 0.36 15.35 27.64
C GLN A 197 0.62 16.43 26.60
N GLU A 198 -0.15 17.52 26.71
CA GLU A 198 0.35 18.83 26.33
C GLU A 198 1.72 19.02 27.00
N ARG A 199 2.77 19.12 26.19
CA ARG A 199 4.02 19.78 26.58
C ARG A 199 4.69 20.44 25.39
#